data_AF-A0A957RB66-F1
#
_entry.id   AF-A0A957RB66-F1
#
_cell.length_a   1.000
_cell.length_b   1.000
_cell.length_c   1.000
_cell.angle_alpha   90.00
_cell.angle_beta   90.00
_cell.angle_gamma   90.00
#
_symmetry.space_group_name_H-M   'P 1'
#
loop_
_entity.id
_entity.type
_entity.pdbx_description
1 polymer ?
#
loop_
_entity_poly.entity_id
_entity_poly.type
_entity_poly.pdbx_seq_one_letter_code
_entity_poly.pdbx_strand_id
1 'polypeptide(L)'
;VDYAVASDRVQFGLPRLDEMVDGGLPRGTATMVAGGAGTGKSLMGLHFIANGVAEGEPGAIITFQENPTQLRQIARSFGWDLAKMEKENMLAHLYQSPVEIQPDIHTELVKQAVARVGAKRVLIDSLKDLEIATPDKVRFRDYIYSLVDEFKRSGITVLFTNEIPELFGTFQISEFGISFIADNVILLRYVEMGGYMSRALSVLKVRGSQHSKEIREFTINNSGIRVAGPIDAVTGIMGGMPVLDSSVRYRDISPVGQYLLRMLSRYGASELDELHDYTGLELDVLREQLAALETRGLVINANRKNGTRYQAVL
;
A
#
# COMPACT_ATOMS: atom_id res chain seq x y z
N VAL A 1 -17.74 -8.19 27.47
CA VAL A 1 -16.70 -7.52 28.28
C VAL A 1 -16.39 -6.23 27.56
N ASP A 2 -16.73 -5.10 28.16
CA ASP A 2 -16.45 -3.78 27.58
C ASP A 2 -14.95 -3.50 27.68
N TYR A 3 -14.33 -3.11 26.58
CA TYR A 3 -12.93 -2.66 26.54
C TYR A 3 -12.86 -1.23 26.02
N ALA A 4 -11.99 -0.43 26.63
CA ALA A 4 -11.79 0.96 26.25
C ALA A 4 -11.17 1.02 24.83
N VAL A 5 -11.84 1.72 23.92
CA VAL A 5 -11.24 2.08 22.63
C VAL A 5 -10.25 3.21 22.92
N ALA A 6 -8.96 2.89 22.99
CA ALA A 6 -7.92 3.90 23.16
C ALA A 6 -7.97 4.87 21.98
N SER A 7 -7.90 6.17 22.24
CA SER A 7 -7.75 7.24 21.23
C SER A 7 -6.37 7.25 20.56
N ASP A 8 -5.57 6.22 20.80
CA ASP A 8 -4.18 6.10 20.38
C ASP A 8 -4.10 5.43 19.01
N ARG A 9 -3.18 5.91 18.17
CA ARG A 9 -3.08 5.52 16.75
C ARG A 9 -1.73 4.90 16.46
N VAL A 10 -1.76 3.84 15.66
CA VAL A 10 -0.61 3.01 15.32
C VAL A 10 -0.17 3.32 13.89
N GLN A 11 1.01 3.93 13.77
CA GLN A 11 1.55 4.39 12.49
C GLN A 11 2.35 3.32 11.76
N PHE A 12 2.32 3.38 10.43
CA PHE A 12 3.14 2.57 9.53
C PHE A 12 4.57 3.10 9.40
N GLY A 13 4.85 4.35 9.79
CA GLY A 13 6.12 5.01 9.47
C GLY A 13 6.16 5.49 8.01
N LEU A 14 4.98 5.67 7.41
CA LEU A 14 4.78 6.08 6.03
C LEU A 14 3.93 7.35 6.06
N PRO A 15 4.53 8.55 6.14
CA PRO A 15 3.83 9.78 6.53
C PRO A 15 2.52 10.03 5.76
N ARG A 16 2.54 9.85 4.44
CA ARG A 16 1.35 10.03 3.60
C ARG A 16 0.31 8.92 3.74
N LEU A 17 0.70 7.68 4.08
CA LEU A 17 -0.27 6.64 4.41
C LEU A 17 -0.87 6.90 5.79
N ASP A 18 -0.04 7.30 6.76
CA ASP A 18 -0.48 7.63 8.10
C ASP A 18 -1.50 8.78 8.07
N GLU A 19 -1.27 9.83 7.27
CA GLU A 19 -2.25 10.87 6.96
C GLU A 19 -3.56 10.29 6.36
N MET A 20 -3.47 9.34 5.43
CA MET A 20 -4.65 8.73 4.80
C MET A 20 -5.53 7.95 5.79
N VAL A 21 -4.96 7.52 6.92
CA VAL A 21 -5.70 6.86 8.02
C VAL A 21 -5.82 7.74 9.26
N ASP A 22 -5.83 9.07 9.09
CA ASP A 22 -6.04 10.06 10.16
C ASP A 22 -4.97 10.00 11.27
N GLY A 23 -3.72 9.87 10.87
CA GLY A 23 -2.54 9.84 11.76
C GLY A 23 -2.12 8.44 12.22
N GLY A 24 -2.78 7.38 11.75
CA GLY A 24 -2.47 5.98 12.05
C GLY A 24 -3.72 5.12 12.27
N LEU A 25 -3.55 3.79 12.27
CA LEU A 25 -4.65 2.86 12.52
C LEU A 25 -5.12 2.97 13.97
N PRO A 26 -6.44 2.87 14.26
CA PRO A 26 -6.89 2.79 15.64
C PRO A 26 -6.28 1.59 16.35
N ARG A 27 -5.73 1.79 17.55
CA ARG A 27 -5.10 0.71 18.33
C ARG A 27 -6.10 -0.41 18.66
N GLY A 28 -5.63 -1.66 18.66
CA GLY A 28 -6.46 -2.81 18.98
C GLY A 28 -7.49 -3.16 17.89
N THR A 29 -7.23 -2.75 16.64
CA THR A 29 -8.04 -3.10 15.48
C THR A 29 -7.32 -4.06 14.54
N ALA A 30 -8.09 -4.69 13.65
CA ALA A 30 -7.58 -5.55 12.60
C ALA A 30 -7.64 -4.84 11.24
N THR A 31 -6.51 -4.75 10.56
CA THR A 31 -6.36 -4.15 9.24
C THR A 31 -6.01 -5.20 8.20
N MET A 32 -6.78 -5.25 7.12
CA MET A 32 -6.44 -6.06 5.95
C MET A 32 -5.74 -5.20 4.89
N VAL A 33 -4.60 -5.67 4.40
CA VAL A 33 -3.92 -5.15 3.20
C VAL A 33 -4.16 -6.13 2.06
N ALA A 34 -5.06 -5.76 1.15
CA ALA A 34 -5.44 -6.59 0.01
C ALA A 34 -4.74 -6.12 -1.28
N GLY A 35 -4.35 -7.05 -2.15
CA GLY A 35 -3.77 -6.70 -3.44
C GLY A 35 -3.25 -7.90 -4.22
N GLY A 36 -3.05 -7.73 -5.54
CA GLY A 36 -2.47 -8.77 -6.39
C GLY A 36 -1.03 -9.12 -6.00
N ALA A 37 -0.50 -10.21 -6.57
CA ALA A 37 0.89 -10.62 -6.36
C ALA A 37 1.87 -9.48 -6.70
N GLY A 38 2.91 -9.29 -5.87
CA GLY A 38 3.95 -8.27 -6.11
C GLY A 38 3.53 -6.81 -5.92
N THR A 39 2.30 -6.53 -5.46
CA THR A 39 1.84 -5.16 -5.20
C THR A 39 2.49 -4.51 -3.98
N GLY A 40 3.13 -5.26 -3.08
CA GLY A 40 3.86 -4.72 -1.91
C GLY A 40 3.18 -4.96 -0.56
N LYS A 41 2.27 -5.92 -0.46
CA LYS A 41 1.55 -6.28 0.78
C LYS A 41 2.49 -6.61 1.94
N SER A 42 3.41 -7.56 1.73
CA SER A 42 4.41 -7.99 2.71
C SER A 42 5.31 -6.84 3.14
N LEU A 43 5.75 -6.01 2.18
CA LEU A 43 6.55 -4.82 2.48
C LEU A 43 5.79 -3.80 3.35
N MET A 44 4.49 -3.61 3.11
CA MET A 44 3.65 -2.77 3.97
C MET A 44 3.54 -3.33 5.39
N GLY A 45 3.43 -4.65 5.53
CA GLY A 45 3.50 -5.32 6.83
C GLY A 45 4.84 -5.13 7.53
N LEU A 46 5.95 -5.18 6.79
CA LEU A 46 7.28 -4.93 7.34
C LEU A 46 7.45 -3.48 7.81
N HIS A 47 6.95 -2.49 7.07
CA HIS A 47 6.89 -1.08 7.53
C HIS A 47 6.14 -0.98 8.87
N PHE A 48 4.96 -1.60 8.96
CA PHE A 48 4.15 -1.61 10.17
C PHE A 48 4.88 -2.19 11.39
N ILE A 49 5.60 -3.29 11.23
CA ILE A 49 6.37 -3.93 12.31
C ILE A 49 7.62 -3.12 12.65
N ALA A 50 8.41 -2.75 11.65
CA ALA A 50 9.67 -2.05 11.85
C ALA A 50 9.47 -0.67 12.49
N ASN A 51 8.44 0.07 12.08
CA ASN A 51 8.07 1.34 12.72
C ASN A 51 7.65 1.11 14.18
N GLY A 52 6.96 0.01 14.48
CA GLY A 52 6.61 -0.33 15.87
C GLY A 52 7.83 -0.57 16.74
N VAL A 53 8.76 -1.39 16.26
CA VAL A 53 10.00 -1.66 16.98
C VAL A 53 10.81 -0.37 17.20
N ALA A 54 10.85 0.53 16.21
CA ALA A 54 11.51 1.83 16.34
C ALA A 54 10.86 2.72 17.42
N GLU A 55 9.54 2.65 17.57
CA GLU A 55 8.77 3.34 18.62
C GLU A 55 8.74 2.58 19.97
N GLY A 56 9.54 1.51 20.11
CA GLY A 56 9.60 0.72 21.34
C GLY A 56 8.41 -0.22 21.56
N GLU A 57 7.64 -0.52 20.51
CA GLU A 57 6.53 -1.47 20.51
C GLU A 57 6.97 -2.82 19.90
N PRO A 58 7.11 -3.90 20.70
CA PRO A 58 7.49 -5.19 20.16
C PRO A 58 6.49 -5.72 19.14
N GLY A 59 6.99 -6.39 18.11
CA GLY A 59 6.20 -6.94 17.01
C GLY A 59 6.24 -8.46 16.93
N ALA A 60 5.26 -9.06 16.26
CA ALA A 60 5.34 -10.45 15.81
C ALA A 60 5.04 -10.54 14.30
N ILE A 61 5.84 -11.32 13.58
CA ILE A 61 5.61 -11.68 12.18
C ILE A 61 5.28 -13.17 12.13
N ILE A 62 4.08 -13.48 11.65
CA ILE A 62 3.59 -14.83 11.37
C ILE A 62 3.54 -14.96 9.85
N THR A 63 4.38 -15.79 9.26
CA THR A 63 4.46 -15.92 7.80
C THR A 63 4.47 -17.37 7.33
N PHE A 64 3.97 -17.59 6.12
CA PHE A 64 3.81 -18.92 5.53
C PHE A 64 4.60 -19.13 4.24
N GLN A 65 5.12 -18.05 3.64
CA GLN A 65 5.78 -18.10 2.34
C GLN A 65 7.30 -17.95 2.47
N GLU A 66 7.72 -16.89 3.15
CA GLU A 66 9.13 -16.53 3.22
C GLU A 66 9.75 -17.12 4.49
N ASN A 67 10.74 -17.99 4.32
CA ASN A 67 11.44 -18.53 5.48
C ASN A 67 12.23 -17.42 6.22
N PRO A 68 12.62 -17.64 7.49
CA PRO A 68 13.25 -16.59 8.28
C PRO A 68 14.53 -16.00 7.70
N THR A 69 15.29 -16.76 6.93
CA THR A 69 16.53 -16.28 6.31
C THR A 69 16.21 -15.36 5.12
N GLN A 70 15.23 -15.73 4.30
CA GLN A 70 14.78 -14.92 3.16
C GLN A 70 14.16 -13.60 3.61
N LEU A 71 13.22 -13.64 4.57
CA LEU A 71 12.58 -12.42 5.08
C LEU A 71 13.61 -11.46 5.69
N ARG A 72 14.59 -11.98 6.44
CA ARG A 72 15.70 -11.17 6.98
C ARG A 72 16.53 -10.51 5.89
N GLN A 73 16.79 -11.20 4.78
CA GLN A 73 17.51 -10.61 3.66
C GLN A 73 16.69 -9.51 2.96
N ILE A 74 15.40 -9.75 2.76
CA ILE A 74 14.47 -8.76 2.19
C ILE A 74 14.42 -7.53 3.09
N ALA A 75 14.20 -7.69 4.39
CA ALA A 75 14.13 -6.57 5.33
C ALA A 75 15.43 -5.76 5.38
N ARG A 76 16.59 -6.42 5.28
CA ARG A 76 17.90 -5.76 5.25
C ARG A 76 18.09 -4.87 4.02
N SER A 77 17.52 -5.21 2.87
CA SER A 77 17.62 -4.36 1.68
C SER A 77 16.90 -3.02 1.84
N PHE A 78 15.98 -2.92 2.80
CA PHE A 78 15.28 -1.70 3.20
C PHE A 78 15.82 -1.08 4.50
N GLY A 79 16.95 -1.59 5.01
CA GLY A 79 17.62 -1.05 6.21
C GLY A 79 17.11 -1.59 7.55
N TRP A 80 16.25 -2.60 7.57
CA TRP A 80 15.78 -3.23 8.81
C TRP A 80 16.54 -4.52 9.12
N ASP A 81 17.16 -4.57 10.30
CA ASP A 81 17.84 -5.77 10.78
C ASP A 81 16.95 -6.58 11.72
N LEU A 82 16.06 -7.42 11.15
CA LEU A 82 15.15 -8.24 11.95
C LEU A 82 15.90 -9.19 12.90
N ALA A 83 17.10 -9.65 12.53
CA ALA A 83 17.91 -10.51 13.41
C ALA A 83 18.32 -9.79 14.71
N LYS A 84 18.62 -8.49 14.60
CA LYS A 84 18.90 -7.65 15.77
C LYS A 84 17.64 -7.48 16.61
N MET A 85 16.49 -7.20 15.98
CA MET A 85 15.21 -7.05 16.68
C MET A 85 14.80 -8.34 17.42
N GLU A 86 15.03 -9.51 16.82
CA GLU A 86 14.83 -10.83 17.45
C GLU A 86 15.74 -11.01 18.68
N LYS A 87 17.04 -10.69 18.54
CA LYS A 87 18.02 -10.80 19.64
C LYS A 87 17.71 -9.86 20.80
N GLU A 88 17.16 -8.69 20.52
CA GLU A 88 16.75 -7.69 21.51
C GLU A 88 15.37 -7.99 22.12
N ASN A 89 14.75 -9.12 21.76
CA ASN A 89 13.42 -9.53 22.21
C ASN A 89 12.31 -8.52 21.82
N MET A 90 12.55 -7.73 20.77
CA MET A 90 11.60 -6.75 20.20
C MET A 90 10.80 -7.33 19.04
N LEU A 91 11.18 -8.50 18.52
CA LEU A 91 10.50 -9.16 17.41
C LEU A 91 10.39 -10.67 17.66
N ALA A 92 9.18 -11.20 17.54
CA ALA A 92 8.97 -12.63 17.35
C ALA A 92 8.73 -12.93 15.88
N HIS A 93 9.39 -13.95 15.36
CA HIS A 93 9.17 -14.45 14.01
C HIS A 93 8.74 -15.91 14.07
N LEU A 94 7.57 -16.21 13.53
CA LEU A 94 7.05 -17.56 13.35
C LEU A 94 6.85 -17.82 11.86
N TYR A 95 7.60 -18.78 11.33
CA TYR A 95 7.39 -19.33 10.00
C TYR A 95 6.83 -20.74 10.13
N GLN A 96 5.77 -21.04 9.39
CA GLN A 96 5.25 -22.40 9.24
C GLN A 96 4.79 -22.64 7.81
N SER A 97 5.17 -23.77 7.22
CA SER A 97 4.71 -24.11 5.87
C SER A 97 3.20 -24.35 5.86
N PRO A 98 2.43 -23.87 4.86
CA PRO A 98 0.97 -24.04 4.82
C PRO A 98 0.53 -25.50 4.91
N VAL A 99 1.31 -26.43 4.36
CA VAL A 99 1.00 -27.87 4.37
C VAL A 99 1.21 -28.54 5.73
N GLU A 100 1.84 -27.85 6.68
CA GLU A 100 2.11 -28.34 8.04
C GLU A 100 1.13 -27.75 9.06
N ILE A 101 0.21 -26.88 8.63
CA ILE A 101 -0.66 -26.14 9.54
C ILE A 101 -1.83 -27.01 9.96
N GLN A 102 -1.91 -27.23 11.27
CA GLN A 102 -3.13 -27.64 11.94
C GLN A 102 -3.67 -26.44 12.74
N PRO A 103 -4.88 -25.93 12.46
CA PRO A 103 -5.37 -24.66 13.02
C PRO A 103 -5.26 -24.55 14.55
N ASP A 104 -5.63 -25.61 15.27
CA ASP A 104 -5.65 -25.60 16.74
C ASP A 104 -4.23 -25.50 17.32
N ILE A 105 -3.27 -26.23 16.72
CA ILE A 105 -1.85 -26.19 17.11
C ILE A 105 -1.24 -24.84 16.73
N HIS A 106 -1.51 -24.38 15.51
CA HIS A 106 -0.98 -23.13 14.99
C HIS A 106 -1.47 -21.93 15.82
N THR A 107 -2.74 -21.92 16.23
CA THR A 107 -3.28 -20.91 17.15
C THR A 107 -2.41 -20.77 18.39
N GLU A 108 -2.03 -21.88 19.00
CA GLU A 108 -1.25 -21.88 20.23
C GLU A 108 0.22 -21.46 19.99
N LEU A 109 0.83 -21.90 18.90
CA LEU A 109 2.17 -21.45 18.49
C LEU A 109 2.22 -19.93 18.26
N VAL A 110 1.21 -19.38 17.58
CA VAL A 110 1.09 -17.94 17.34
C VAL A 110 0.94 -17.19 18.66
N LYS A 111 0.08 -17.65 19.58
CA LYS A 111 -0.10 -17.03 20.90
C LYS A 111 1.19 -17.04 21.71
N GLN A 112 1.92 -18.16 21.72
CA GLN A 112 3.20 -18.27 22.40
C GLN A 112 4.24 -17.31 21.82
N ALA A 113 4.33 -17.21 20.49
CA ALA A 113 5.23 -16.27 19.82
C ALA A 113 4.93 -14.81 20.19
N VAL A 114 3.65 -14.43 20.17
CA VAL A 114 3.17 -13.09 20.53
C VAL A 114 3.44 -12.79 22.02
N ALA A 115 3.12 -13.73 22.91
CA ALA A 115 3.29 -13.56 24.35
C ALA A 115 4.78 -13.46 24.75
N ARG A 116 5.68 -14.22 24.10
CA ARG A 116 7.12 -14.25 24.39
C ARG A 116 7.78 -12.87 24.36
N VAL A 117 7.37 -12.03 23.41
CA VAL A 117 7.91 -10.67 23.22
C VAL A 117 6.96 -9.59 23.73
N GLY A 118 5.80 -9.96 24.27
CA GLY A 118 4.76 -9.01 24.67
C GLY A 118 4.29 -8.13 23.51
N ALA A 119 4.11 -8.73 22.32
CA ALA A 119 3.89 -7.98 21.08
C ALA A 119 2.69 -7.03 21.17
N LYS A 120 2.85 -5.82 20.62
CA LYS A 120 1.79 -4.81 20.45
C LYS A 120 1.29 -4.74 19.01
N ARG A 121 2.09 -5.25 18.08
CA ARG A 121 1.80 -5.30 16.64
C ARG A 121 1.99 -6.71 16.13
N VAL A 122 1.03 -7.21 15.35
CA VAL A 122 1.12 -8.54 14.74
C VAL A 122 0.91 -8.40 13.23
N LEU A 123 1.81 -8.97 12.45
CA LEU A 123 1.68 -9.17 11.01
C LEU A 123 1.38 -10.65 10.76
N ILE A 124 0.33 -10.95 9.99
CA ILE A 124 0.04 -12.29 9.46
C ILE A 124 0.10 -12.24 7.94
N ASP A 125 1.07 -12.95 7.36
CA ASP A 125 1.40 -12.91 5.92
C ASP A 125 1.50 -14.32 5.30
N SER A 126 0.47 -14.85 4.63
CA SER A 126 -0.84 -14.24 4.30
C SER A 126 -2.05 -15.03 4.79
N LEU A 127 -3.21 -14.36 4.84
CA LEU A 127 -4.50 -15.04 5.07
C LEU A 127 -4.84 -16.06 3.99
N LYS A 128 -4.36 -15.85 2.76
CA LYS A 128 -4.64 -16.75 1.64
C LYS A 128 -3.99 -18.12 1.85
N ASP A 129 -2.78 -18.14 2.40
CA ASP A 129 -2.08 -19.38 2.71
C ASP A 129 -2.76 -20.16 3.85
N LEU A 130 -3.27 -19.45 4.86
CA LEU A 130 -4.07 -20.06 5.93
C LEU A 130 -5.41 -20.63 5.43
N GLU A 131 -6.05 -19.95 4.47
CA GLU A 131 -7.27 -20.44 3.81
C GLU A 131 -6.97 -21.75 3.06
N ILE A 132 -5.85 -21.80 2.32
CA ILE A 132 -5.41 -23.01 1.61
C ILE A 132 -5.13 -24.15 2.58
N ALA A 133 -4.49 -23.85 3.72
CA ALA A 133 -4.18 -24.83 4.76
C ALA A 133 -5.42 -25.34 5.51
N THR A 134 -6.55 -24.62 5.43
CA THR A 134 -7.79 -24.97 6.15
C THR A 134 -8.96 -25.10 5.17
N PRO A 135 -9.11 -26.24 4.47
CA PRO A 135 -10.10 -26.41 3.40
C PRO A 135 -11.56 -26.19 3.83
N ASP A 136 -11.87 -26.44 5.11
CA ASP A 136 -13.17 -26.11 5.68
C ASP A 136 -13.27 -24.60 5.92
N LYS A 137 -14.07 -23.93 5.09
CA LYS A 137 -14.29 -22.48 5.14
C LYS A 137 -14.90 -21.99 6.45
N VAL A 138 -15.77 -22.78 7.09
CA VAL A 138 -16.38 -22.39 8.37
C VAL A 138 -15.30 -22.44 9.45
N ARG A 139 -14.55 -23.55 9.49
CA ARG A 139 -13.44 -23.71 10.43
C ARG A 139 -12.37 -22.64 10.25
N PHE A 140 -12.01 -22.32 9.01
CA PHE A 140 -11.08 -21.22 8.71
C PHE A 140 -11.58 -19.89 9.27
N ARG A 141 -12.86 -19.57 9.04
CA ARG A 141 -13.45 -18.33 9.54
C ARG A 141 -13.45 -18.25 11.07
N ASP A 142 -13.86 -19.33 11.74
CA ASP A 142 -13.90 -19.39 13.20
C ASP A 142 -12.49 -19.29 13.80
N TYR A 143 -11.53 -19.97 13.18
CA TYR A 143 -10.12 -19.91 13.57
C TYR A 143 -9.57 -18.49 13.50
N ILE A 144 -9.69 -17.82 12.34
CA ILE A 144 -9.18 -16.46 12.17
C ILE A 144 -9.93 -15.48 13.07
N TYR A 145 -11.26 -15.59 13.18
CA TYR A 145 -12.06 -14.73 14.05
C TYR A 145 -11.62 -14.82 15.50
N SER A 146 -11.47 -16.04 16.02
CA SER A 146 -11.04 -16.31 17.40
C SER A 146 -9.67 -15.68 17.69
N LEU A 147 -8.71 -15.89 16.79
CA LEU A 147 -7.36 -15.35 16.92
C LEU A 147 -7.34 -13.82 16.90
N VAL A 148 -8.07 -13.20 15.94
CA VAL A 148 -8.17 -11.75 15.81
C VAL A 148 -8.85 -11.13 17.04
N ASP A 149 -9.99 -11.68 17.47
CA ASP A 149 -10.76 -11.14 18.59
C ASP A 149 -9.94 -11.16 19.89
N GLU A 150 -9.17 -12.22 20.13
CA GLU A 150 -8.29 -12.32 21.29
C GLU A 150 -7.18 -11.27 21.30
N PHE A 151 -6.53 -11.05 20.14
CA PHE A 151 -5.51 -10.02 20.00
C PHE A 151 -6.08 -8.61 20.20
N LYS A 152 -7.23 -8.33 19.59
CA LYS A 152 -7.90 -7.04 19.76
C LYS A 152 -8.28 -6.77 21.21
N ARG A 153 -8.84 -7.76 21.93
CA ARG A 153 -9.15 -7.66 23.37
C ARG A 153 -7.91 -7.43 24.23
N SER A 154 -6.76 -7.87 23.76
CA SER A 154 -5.46 -7.65 24.42
C SER A 154 -4.79 -6.32 24.01
N GLY A 155 -5.48 -5.47 23.24
CA GLY A 155 -4.97 -4.19 22.76
C GLY A 155 -3.91 -4.30 21.65
N ILE A 156 -3.74 -5.49 21.08
CA ILE A 156 -2.78 -5.76 20.01
C ILE A 156 -3.39 -5.31 18.68
N THR A 157 -2.62 -4.56 17.90
CA THR A 157 -3.04 -4.11 16.57
C THR A 157 -2.55 -5.10 15.52
N VAL A 158 -3.47 -5.63 14.71
CA VAL A 158 -3.17 -6.74 13.82
C VAL A 158 -3.27 -6.29 12.36
N LEU A 159 -2.28 -6.67 11.57
CA LEU A 159 -2.26 -6.47 10.12
C LEU A 159 -2.21 -7.83 9.44
N PHE A 160 -3.08 -8.04 8.46
CA PHE A 160 -3.15 -9.24 7.65
C PHE A 160 -2.93 -8.88 6.19
N THR A 161 -2.13 -9.65 5.47
CA THR A 161 -2.08 -9.54 4.02
C THR A 161 -3.09 -10.51 3.42
N ASN A 162 -3.71 -10.11 2.31
CA ASN A 162 -4.56 -10.99 1.53
C ASN A 162 -4.28 -10.81 0.04
N GLU A 163 -3.98 -11.92 -0.63
CA GLU A 163 -3.84 -11.93 -2.07
C GLU A 163 -5.22 -11.98 -2.75
N ILE A 164 -5.43 -11.08 -3.71
CA ILE A 164 -6.60 -11.10 -4.58
C ILE A 164 -6.18 -11.63 -5.96
N PRO A 165 -6.92 -12.59 -6.56
CA PRO A 165 -6.52 -13.23 -7.81
C PRO A 165 -6.49 -12.26 -9.00
N GLU A 166 -7.30 -11.21 -8.97
CA GLU A 166 -7.47 -10.27 -10.06
C GLU A 166 -6.47 -9.10 -9.94
N LEU A 167 -5.54 -9.02 -10.90
CA LEU A 167 -4.65 -7.86 -11.08
C LEU A 167 -5.44 -6.63 -11.59
N PHE A 168 -6.50 -6.87 -12.37
CA PHE A 168 -7.40 -5.88 -12.98
C PHE A 168 -8.85 -6.38 -12.85
N GLY A 169 -9.82 -5.50 -12.60
CA GLY A 169 -11.23 -5.89 -12.45
C GLY A 169 -11.97 -5.20 -11.29
N THR A 170 -13.28 -5.46 -11.22
CA THR A 170 -14.16 -4.96 -10.16
C THR A 170 -13.99 -5.79 -8.88
N PHE A 171 -13.34 -5.19 -7.89
CA PHE A 171 -13.13 -5.81 -6.58
C PHE A 171 -14.43 -5.84 -5.76
N GLN A 172 -14.89 -7.04 -5.45
CA GLN A 172 -15.96 -7.25 -4.49
C GLN A 172 -15.38 -7.66 -3.12
N ILE A 173 -15.34 -6.72 -2.19
CA ILE A 173 -14.89 -6.95 -0.79
C ILE A 173 -15.65 -8.12 -0.14
N SER A 174 -16.93 -8.29 -0.48
CA SER A 174 -17.82 -9.33 0.04
C SER A 174 -17.52 -10.73 -0.52
N GLU A 175 -17.09 -10.84 -1.78
CA GLU A 175 -16.86 -12.15 -2.43
C GLU A 175 -15.62 -12.86 -1.90
N PHE A 176 -14.60 -12.11 -1.46
CA PHE A 176 -13.40 -12.70 -0.85
C PHE A 176 -13.61 -13.12 0.59
N GLY A 177 -14.82 -12.96 1.15
CA GLY A 177 -15.20 -13.57 2.42
C GLY A 177 -14.46 -13.06 3.64
N ILE A 178 -13.65 -11.99 3.57
CA ILE A 178 -12.76 -11.52 4.66
C ILE A 178 -13.27 -10.23 5.33
N SER A 179 -14.33 -9.62 4.80
CA SER A 179 -14.93 -8.40 5.39
C SER A 179 -15.43 -8.56 6.83
N PHE A 180 -15.56 -9.79 7.34
CA PHE A 180 -16.07 -10.06 8.68
C PHE A 180 -15.05 -9.82 9.80
N ILE A 181 -13.74 -9.91 9.52
CA ILE A 181 -12.68 -9.73 10.54
C ILE A 181 -12.03 -8.34 10.49
N ALA A 182 -12.03 -7.70 9.33
CA ALA A 182 -11.28 -6.46 9.11
C ALA A 182 -12.10 -5.23 9.55
N ASP A 183 -11.59 -4.53 10.55
CA ASP A 183 -12.06 -3.20 10.92
C ASP A 183 -11.64 -2.18 9.85
N ASN A 184 -10.41 -2.33 9.35
CA ASN A 184 -9.81 -1.43 8.38
C ASN A 184 -9.38 -2.20 7.12
N VAL A 185 -9.47 -1.55 5.96
CA VAL A 185 -9.10 -2.16 4.68
C VAL A 185 -8.28 -1.18 3.86
N ILE A 186 -7.06 -1.60 3.54
CA ILE A 186 -6.14 -0.93 2.61
C ILE A 186 -6.04 -1.81 1.38
N LEU A 187 -6.11 -1.19 0.21
CA LEU A 187 -6.10 -1.87 -1.08
C LEU A 187 -4.93 -1.38 -1.93
N LEU A 188 -4.13 -2.33 -2.40
CA LEU A 188 -2.99 -2.13 -3.30
C LEU A 188 -3.32 -2.76 -4.66
N ARG A 189 -3.07 -2.02 -5.74
CA ARG A 189 -3.32 -2.51 -7.10
C ARG A 189 -2.27 -2.05 -8.08
N TYR A 190 -2.16 -2.76 -9.19
CA TYR A 190 -1.55 -2.21 -10.38
C TYR A 190 -2.56 -1.33 -11.12
N VAL A 191 -2.04 -0.28 -11.72
CA VAL A 191 -2.78 0.61 -12.62
C VAL A 191 -1.91 0.88 -13.82
N GLU A 192 -2.46 0.71 -15.01
CA GLU A 192 -1.75 1.04 -16.25
C GLU A 192 -1.98 2.52 -16.57
N MET A 193 -0.95 3.35 -16.49
CA MET A 193 -1.08 4.77 -16.81
C MET A 193 -0.07 5.15 -17.88
N GLY A 194 -0.58 5.54 -19.06
CA GLY A 194 0.26 6.00 -20.16
C GLY A 194 1.30 4.97 -20.63
N GLY A 195 0.91 3.69 -20.68
CA GLY A 195 1.79 2.58 -21.06
C GLY A 195 2.74 2.09 -19.96
N TYR A 196 2.62 2.62 -18.73
CA TYR A 196 3.42 2.18 -17.59
C TYR A 196 2.58 1.44 -16.55
N MET A 197 3.12 0.32 -16.08
CA MET A 197 2.59 -0.39 -14.91
C MET A 197 2.99 0.36 -13.63
N SER A 198 2.04 1.08 -13.06
CA SER A 198 2.20 1.82 -11.79
C SER A 198 1.46 1.10 -10.67
N ARG A 199 1.68 1.50 -9.41
CA ARG A 199 0.96 0.96 -8.26
C ARG A 199 0.11 2.03 -7.60
N ALA A 200 -1.11 1.67 -7.22
CA ALA A 200 -2.07 2.53 -6.56
C ALA A 200 -2.44 1.98 -5.18
N LEU A 201 -2.61 2.89 -4.22
CA LEU A 201 -3.04 2.63 -2.86
C LEU A 201 -4.34 3.38 -2.61
N SER A 202 -5.28 2.70 -1.96
CA SER A 202 -6.52 3.32 -1.47
C SER A 202 -6.88 2.77 -0.08
N VAL A 203 -7.46 3.62 0.76
CA VAL A 203 -8.06 3.19 2.03
C VAL A 203 -9.55 3.05 1.79
N LEU A 204 -10.08 1.84 1.92
CA LEU A 204 -11.49 1.54 1.63
C LEU A 204 -12.37 1.71 2.86
N LYS A 205 -11.81 1.44 4.04
CA LYS A 205 -12.53 1.47 5.31
C LYS A 205 -11.54 1.69 6.45
N VAL A 206 -11.94 2.52 7.41
CA VAL A 206 -11.37 2.55 8.77
C VAL A 206 -12.55 2.64 9.73
N ARG A 207 -12.80 1.61 10.53
CA ARG A 207 -14.01 1.56 11.36
C ARG A 207 -13.90 2.59 12.49
N GLY A 208 -14.92 3.44 12.62
CA GLY A 208 -14.96 4.46 13.68
C GLY A 208 -14.01 5.64 13.47
N SER A 209 -13.44 5.81 12.28
CA SER A 209 -12.54 6.92 11.94
C SER A 209 -12.82 7.45 10.53
N GLN A 210 -12.48 8.72 10.30
CA GLN A 210 -12.32 9.22 8.95
C GLN A 210 -11.09 8.58 8.29
N HIS A 211 -11.09 8.57 6.96
CA HIS A 211 -9.96 8.18 6.14
C HIS A 211 -10.01 8.88 4.78
N SER A 212 -8.86 9.01 4.13
CA SER A 212 -8.77 9.59 2.80
C SER A 212 -9.62 8.80 1.80
N LYS A 213 -10.28 9.53 0.91
CA LYS A 213 -11.07 8.99 -0.21
C LYS A 213 -10.28 8.98 -1.53
N GLU A 214 -9.03 9.42 -1.48
CA GLU A 214 -8.16 9.51 -2.63
C GLU A 214 -7.55 8.14 -2.97
N ILE A 215 -7.34 7.92 -4.26
CA ILE A 215 -6.46 6.87 -4.75
C ILE A 215 -5.12 7.52 -5.02
N ARG A 216 -4.06 7.05 -4.37
CA ARG A 216 -2.72 7.62 -4.49
C ARG A 216 -1.78 6.65 -5.18
N GLU A 217 -0.94 7.15 -6.06
CA GLU A 217 0.16 6.36 -6.60
C GLU A 217 1.17 6.06 -5.47
N PHE A 218 1.88 4.94 -5.53
CA PHE A 218 3.05 4.73 -4.69
C PHE A 218 4.15 3.97 -5.43
N THR A 219 5.39 4.23 -5.02
CA THR A 219 6.58 3.56 -5.55
C THR A 219 7.24 2.71 -4.48
N ILE A 220 7.94 1.66 -4.90
CA ILE A 220 8.83 0.89 -4.04
C ILE A 220 10.25 1.13 -4.55
N ASN A 221 11.12 1.63 -3.68
CA ASN A 221 12.55 1.87 -3.96
C ASN A 221 13.41 1.32 -2.82
N ASN A 222 14.72 1.59 -2.82
CA ASN A 222 15.64 1.08 -1.78
C ASN A 222 15.34 1.57 -0.35
N SER A 223 14.49 2.59 -0.18
CA SER A 223 14.02 3.06 1.13
C SER A 223 12.63 2.51 1.52
N GLY A 224 12.07 1.61 0.71
CA GLY A 224 10.77 0.99 0.96
C GLY A 224 9.64 1.64 0.17
N ILE A 225 8.46 1.75 0.79
CA ILE A 225 7.25 2.31 0.16
C ILE A 225 7.32 3.84 0.26
N ARG A 226 7.02 4.52 -0.84
CA ARG A 226 6.77 5.96 -0.85
C ARG A 226 5.43 6.22 -1.52
N VAL A 227 4.45 6.66 -0.73
CA VAL A 227 3.15 7.11 -1.25
C VAL A 227 3.32 8.49 -1.88
N ALA A 228 2.82 8.67 -3.10
CA ALA A 228 2.88 9.89 -3.89
C ALA A 228 1.57 10.68 -3.75
N GLY A 229 1.27 11.57 -4.71
CA GLY A 229 0.05 12.35 -4.72
C GLY A 229 -1.16 11.53 -5.17
N PRO A 230 -2.37 12.12 -5.10
CA PRO A 230 -3.56 11.55 -5.73
C PRO A 230 -3.34 11.30 -7.22
N ILE A 231 -3.94 10.22 -7.73
CA ILE A 231 -4.06 9.98 -9.16
C ILE A 231 -5.25 10.81 -9.66
N ASP A 232 -4.94 11.98 -10.22
CA ASP A 232 -5.94 12.92 -10.74
C ASP A 232 -6.31 12.64 -12.21
N ALA A 233 -7.46 13.16 -12.64
CA ALA A 233 -7.93 13.18 -14.03
C ALA A 233 -8.13 11.79 -14.68
N VAL A 234 -8.39 10.77 -13.87
CA VAL A 234 -8.60 9.40 -14.34
C VAL A 234 -9.75 8.76 -13.55
N THR A 235 -10.72 8.18 -14.26
CA THR A 235 -11.78 7.32 -13.70
C THR A 235 -11.50 5.85 -14.04
N GLY A 236 -12.26 4.92 -13.49
CA GLY A 236 -12.08 3.49 -13.78
C GLY A 236 -10.86 2.85 -13.12
N ILE A 237 -10.09 3.59 -12.29
CA ILE A 237 -8.95 3.05 -11.52
C ILE A 237 -9.39 1.86 -10.65
N MET A 238 -10.57 1.96 -10.03
CA MET A 238 -11.15 0.87 -9.23
C MET A 238 -11.59 -0.34 -10.05
N GLY A 239 -11.67 -0.24 -11.37
CA GLY A 239 -11.87 -1.36 -12.30
C GLY A 239 -10.56 -1.89 -12.87
N GLY A 240 -9.41 -1.30 -12.55
CA GLY A 240 -8.10 -1.64 -13.14
C GLY A 240 -7.90 -1.13 -14.57
N MET A 241 -8.93 -0.52 -15.18
CA MET A 241 -8.88 0.10 -16.50
C MET A 241 -9.06 1.61 -16.35
N PRO A 242 -7.98 2.35 -16.04
CA PRO A 242 -8.02 3.80 -15.95
C PRO A 242 -8.38 4.41 -17.30
N VAL A 243 -9.46 5.18 -17.33
CA VAL A 243 -9.86 6.02 -18.46
C VAL A 243 -9.64 7.46 -18.06
N LEU A 244 -9.02 8.24 -18.93
CA LEU A 244 -8.87 9.68 -18.69
C LEU A 244 -10.26 10.29 -18.47
N ASP A 245 -10.45 10.85 -17.29
CA ASP A 245 -11.66 11.59 -16.97
C ASP A 245 -11.44 13.04 -17.37
N SER A 246 -11.92 13.35 -18.56
CA SER A 246 -11.90 14.71 -19.11
C SER A 246 -12.72 15.69 -18.26
N SER A 247 -13.50 15.25 -17.28
CA SER A 247 -14.50 16.10 -16.62
C SER A 247 -14.01 16.89 -15.39
N VAL A 248 -12.84 16.60 -14.79
CA VAL A 248 -12.52 17.05 -13.40
C VAL A 248 -11.47 18.17 -13.25
N ARG A 249 -10.46 18.33 -14.13
CA ARG A 249 -9.57 19.53 -14.13
C ARG A 249 -9.08 20.00 -15.50
N TYR A 250 -9.37 19.24 -16.55
CA TYR A 250 -8.77 19.42 -17.88
C TYR A 250 -9.81 19.41 -19.00
N ARG A 251 -11.06 19.79 -18.70
CA ARG A 251 -12.20 19.71 -19.65
C ARG A 251 -11.92 20.44 -20.97
N ASP A 252 -11.07 21.47 -20.92
CA ASP A 252 -10.71 22.29 -22.07
C ASP A 252 -9.26 22.07 -22.54
N ILE A 253 -8.57 21.03 -22.07
CA ILE A 253 -7.18 20.71 -22.42
C ILE A 253 -7.16 19.37 -23.13
N SER A 254 -6.54 19.35 -24.30
CA SER A 254 -6.47 18.15 -25.14
C SER A 254 -5.81 16.98 -24.38
N PRO A 255 -6.12 15.73 -24.72
CA PRO A 255 -5.44 14.57 -24.17
C PRO A 255 -3.91 14.64 -24.28
N VAL A 256 -3.40 15.25 -25.36
CA VAL A 256 -1.96 15.48 -25.58
C VAL A 256 -1.40 16.52 -24.61
N GLY A 257 -2.12 17.62 -24.38
CA GLY A 257 -1.73 18.63 -23.39
C GLY A 257 -1.68 18.06 -21.97
N GLN A 258 -2.65 17.21 -21.60
CA GLN A 258 -2.65 16.51 -20.31
C GLN A 258 -1.48 15.54 -20.17
N TYR A 259 -1.08 14.91 -21.27
CA TYR A 259 0.09 14.02 -21.31
C TYR A 259 1.39 14.81 -21.12
N LEU A 260 1.52 15.98 -21.75
CA LEU A 260 2.70 16.85 -21.59
C LEU A 260 2.86 17.41 -20.18
N LEU A 261 1.77 17.85 -19.54
CA LEU A 261 1.80 18.29 -18.14
C LEU A 261 2.32 17.20 -17.20
N ARG A 262 1.93 15.94 -17.46
CA ARG A 262 2.44 14.80 -16.70
C ARG A 262 3.93 14.55 -16.95
N MET A 263 4.40 14.66 -18.18
CA MET A 263 5.83 14.49 -18.49
C MET A 263 6.69 15.57 -17.83
N LEU A 264 6.26 16.83 -17.91
CA LEU A 264 6.93 17.95 -17.26
C LEU A 264 6.90 17.87 -15.73
N SER A 265 5.83 17.32 -15.14
CA SER A 265 5.76 17.10 -13.69
C SER A 265 6.71 15.97 -13.24
N ARG A 266 6.92 14.95 -14.09
CA ARG A 266 7.74 13.78 -13.80
C ARG A 266 9.23 14.02 -14.00
N TYR A 267 9.60 14.64 -15.12
CA TYR A 267 10.99 14.84 -15.53
C TYR A 267 11.52 16.24 -15.19
N GLY A 268 10.66 17.11 -14.66
CA GLY A 268 11.02 18.49 -14.35
C GLY A 268 11.05 19.35 -15.61
N ALA A 269 11.83 20.43 -15.57
CA ALA A 269 11.89 21.37 -16.69
C ALA A 269 12.61 20.73 -17.89
N SER A 270 11.95 20.59 -19.04
CA SER A 270 12.45 19.88 -20.22
C SER A 270 12.48 20.73 -21.49
N GLU A 271 13.40 20.42 -22.41
CA GLU A 271 13.48 21.04 -23.75
C GLU A 271 12.53 20.35 -24.74
N LEU A 272 12.24 20.99 -25.88
CA LEU A 272 11.31 20.47 -26.88
C LEU A 272 11.78 19.11 -27.45
N ASP A 273 13.08 18.97 -27.70
CA ASP A 273 13.67 17.72 -28.22
C ASP A 273 13.65 16.61 -27.15
N GLU A 274 13.91 16.96 -25.88
CA GLU A 274 13.76 16.01 -24.76
C GLU A 274 12.29 15.52 -24.66
N LEU A 275 11.32 16.43 -24.81
CA LEU A 275 9.90 16.07 -24.82
C LEU A 275 9.54 15.22 -26.04
N HIS A 276 10.12 15.47 -27.20
CA HIS A 276 9.97 14.60 -28.38
C HIS A 276 10.46 13.19 -28.08
N ASP A 277 11.66 13.06 -27.51
CA ASP A 277 12.24 11.76 -27.14
C ASP A 277 11.38 11.02 -26.10
N TYR A 278 10.80 11.75 -25.14
CA TYR A 278 9.96 11.15 -24.10
C TYR A 278 8.57 10.73 -24.58
N THR A 279 8.02 11.44 -25.57
CA THR A 279 6.60 11.33 -25.94
C THR A 279 6.38 10.69 -27.31
N GLY A 280 7.38 10.71 -28.19
CA GLY A 280 7.26 10.33 -29.60
C GLY A 280 6.37 11.26 -30.42
N LEU A 281 5.97 12.43 -29.89
CA LEU A 281 5.11 13.38 -30.58
C LEU A 281 5.93 14.29 -31.49
N GLU A 282 5.44 14.55 -32.69
CA GLU A 282 6.05 15.50 -33.62
C GLU A 282 6.27 16.88 -32.98
N LEU A 283 7.39 17.53 -33.30
CA LEU A 283 7.80 18.81 -32.69
C LEU A 283 6.74 19.91 -32.86
N ASP A 284 6.00 19.90 -33.96
CA ASP A 284 4.95 20.88 -34.22
C ASP A 284 3.73 20.67 -33.32
N VAL A 285 3.37 19.40 -33.06
CA VAL A 285 2.31 19.04 -32.10
C VAL A 285 2.73 19.45 -30.69
N LEU A 286 3.99 19.19 -30.32
CA LEU A 286 4.52 19.62 -29.02
C LEU A 286 4.45 21.14 -28.84
N ARG A 287 4.87 21.91 -29.84
CA ARG A 287 4.80 23.38 -29.79
C ARG A 287 3.38 23.89 -29.63
N GLU A 288 2.45 23.36 -30.42
CA GLU A 288 1.04 23.75 -30.35
C GLU A 288 0.46 23.49 -28.95
N GLN A 289 0.72 22.30 -28.40
CA GLN A 289 0.17 21.92 -27.11
C GLN A 289 0.85 22.66 -25.95
N LEU A 290 2.16 22.87 -25.98
CA LEU A 290 2.87 23.66 -24.97
C LEU A 290 2.40 25.12 -24.97
N ALA A 291 2.21 25.74 -26.15
CA ALA A 291 1.65 27.08 -26.25
C ALA A 291 0.21 27.15 -25.67
N ALA A 292 -0.60 26.12 -25.94
CA ALA A 292 -1.95 26.01 -25.39
C ALA A 292 -1.95 25.87 -23.84
N LEU A 293 -0.96 25.18 -23.28
CA LEU A 293 -0.79 25.02 -21.83
C LEU A 293 -0.22 26.29 -21.17
N GLU A 294 0.71 26.97 -21.82
CA GLU A 294 1.27 28.26 -21.38
C GLU A 294 0.23 29.35 -21.31
N THR A 295 -0.62 29.46 -22.34
CA THR A 295 -1.73 30.42 -22.38
C THR A 295 -2.69 30.22 -21.19
N ARG A 296 -2.77 29.00 -20.67
CA ARG A 296 -3.60 28.63 -19.51
C ARG A 296 -2.85 28.72 -18.18
N GLY A 297 -1.58 29.11 -18.18
CA GLY A 297 -0.75 29.24 -16.97
C GLY A 297 -0.35 27.91 -16.34
N LEU A 298 -0.47 26.79 -17.07
CA LEU A 298 -0.15 25.45 -16.56
C LEU A 298 1.27 25.01 -16.88
N VAL A 299 1.90 25.67 -17.85
CA VAL A 299 3.31 25.53 -18.17
C VAL A 299 3.92 26.92 -18.19
N ILE A 300 5.14 27.03 -17.67
CA ILE A 300 6.00 28.20 -17.86
C ILE A 300 7.19 27.79 -18.72
N ASN A 301 7.71 28.73 -19.50
CA ASN A 301 8.96 28.56 -20.20
C ASN A 301 10.04 29.48 -19.66
N ALA A 302 11.29 29.04 -19.79
CA ALA A 302 12.47 29.83 -19.50
C ALA A 302 13.45 29.73 -20.66
N ASN A 303 13.70 30.86 -21.32
CA ASN A 303 14.73 30.94 -22.36
C ASN A 303 16.12 30.95 -21.72
N ARG A 304 16.91 29.93 -22.03
CA ARG A 304 18.33 29.82 -21.65
C ARG A 304 19.21 29.91 -22.89
N LYS A 305 20.51 30.14 -22.70
CA LYS A 305 21.51 30.20 -23.79
C LYS A 305 21.52 28.95 -24.68
N ASN A 306 21.01 27.81 -24.19
CA ASN A 306 21.02 26.52 -24.90
C ASN A 306 19.63 26.09 -25.40
N GLY A 307 18.58 26.88 -25.21
CA GLY A 307 17.22 26.51 -25.62
C GLY A 307 16.12 26.95 -24.65
N THR A 308 14.87 26.81 -25.08
CA THR A 308 13.68 27.05 -24.26
C THR A 308 13.36 25.80 -23.45
N ARG A 309 13.31 25.91 -22.12
CA ARG A 309 12.86 24.83 -21.23
C ARG A 309 11.45 25.12 -20.74
N TYR A 310 10.59 24.12 -20.81
CA TYR A 310 9.21 24.15 -20.34
C TYR A 310 9.13 23.47 -18.98
N GLN A 311 8.31 23.97 -18.07
CA GLN A 311 8.10 23.41 -16.74
C GLN A 311 6.63 23.49 -16.36
N ALA A 312 6.07 22.41 -15.82
CA ALA A 312 4.71 22.42 -15.30
C ALA A 312 4.62 23.32 -14.05
N VAL A 313 3.55 24.11 -13.98
CA VAL A 313 3.19 24.89 -12.80
C VAL A 313 2.29 24.00 -11.95
N LEU A 314 2.83 23.48 -10.84
CA LEU A 314 2.12 22.64 -9.87
C LEU A 314 1.27 23.48 -8.91
#